data_AF-A0A7V9Z480-F1
#
_entry.id   AF-A0A7V9Z480-F1
#
_cell.length_a   1.000
_cell.length_b   1.000
_cell.length_c   1.000
_cell.angle_alpha   90.00
_cell.angle_beta   90.00
_cell.angle_gamma   90.00
#
_symmetry.space_group_name_H-M   'P 1'
#
loop_
_entity.id
_entity.type
_entity.pdbx_description
1 polymer ?
#
loop_
_entity_poly.entity_id
_entity_poly.type
_entity_poly.pdbx_seq_one_letter_code
_entity_poly.pdbx_strand_id
1 'polypeptide(L)'
;MAEQQKTRITVDIYGQQYAIVGTESSSHIRLVASIVDDKMREISAKNPTLDINKLAVLTAVNVVHEYIKLKEDYDRLLQQMKKEKDE
;
A
#
# COMPACT_ATOMS: atom_id res chain seq x y z
N MET A 1 -21.71 3.01 21.83
CA MET A 1 -21.18 2.79 20.47
C MET A 1 -19.76 3.33 20.48
N ALA A 2 -18.75 2.47 20.32
CA ALA A 2 -17.37 2.91 20.34
C ALA A 2 -17.06 3.60 19.01
N GLU A 3 -16.99 4.93 19.00
CA GLU A 3 -16.41 5.66 17.87
C GLU A 3 -14.96 5.19 17.72
N GLN A 4 -14.66 4.49 16.62
CA GLN A 4 -13.29 4.19 16.26
C GLN A 4 -12.54 5.52 16.18
N GLN A 5 -11.58 5.72 17.09
CA GLN A 5 -10.79 6.94 17.19
C GLN A 5 -10.02 7.15 15.87
N LYS A 6 -10.55 8.03 15.01
CA LYS A 6 -9.91 8.37 13.74
C LYS A 6 -8.73 9.28 14.03
N THR A 7 -7.54 8.83 13.67
CA THR A 7 -6.31 9.61 13.78
C THR A 7 -6.05 10.32 12.45
N ARG A 8 -5.82 11.64 12.50
CA ARG A 8 -5.41 12.43 11.34
C ARG A 8 -3.91 12.66 11.39
N ILE A 9 -3.22 12.37 10.28
CA ILE A 9 -1.76 12.44 10.19
C ILE A 9 -1.39 13.07 8.86
N THR A 10 -0.43 13.98 8.91
CA THR A 10 0.18 14.54 7.71
C THR A 10 1.43 13.75 7.37
N VAL A 11 1.53 13.32 6.12
CA VAL A 11 2.69 12.61 5.55
C VAL A 11 3.17 13.32 4.30
N ASP A 12 4.44 13.14 3.94
CA ASP A 12 5.00 13.63 2.67
C ASP A 12 5.16 12.43 1.72
N ILE A 13 4.64 12.57 0.50
CA ILE A 13 4.75 11.57 -0.57
C ILE A 13 5.16 12.32 -1.83
N TYR A 14 6.32 11.98 -2.36
CA TYR A 14 6.90 12.55 -3.57
C TYR A 14 7.03 14.08 -3.52
N GLY A 15 7.36 14.63 -2.35
CA GLY A 15 7.49 16.08 -2.12
C GLY A 15 6.15 16.81 -1.99
N GLN A 16 5.03 16.09 -1.88
CA GLN A 16 3.70 16.65 -1.62
C GLN A 16 3.18 16.18 -0.27
N GLN A 17 2.65 17.12 0.52
CA GLN A 17 2.04 16.81 1.81
C GLN A 17 0.57 16.37 1.66
N TYR A 18 0.25 15.23 2.28
CA TYR A 18 -1.10 14.68 2.34
C TYR A 18 -1.55 14.49 3.79
N ALA A 19 -2.79 14.89 4.08
CA ALA A 19 -3.42 14.61 5.36
C ALA A 19 -4.28 13.35 5.26
N ILE A 20 -3.81 12.25 5.85
CA ILE A 20 -4.48 10.95 5.87
C ILE A 20 -5.26 10.81 7.17
N VAL A 21 -6.52 10.37 7.07
CA VAL A 21 -7.37 10.05 8.21
C VAL A 21 -7.61 8.54 8.22
N GLY A 22 -7.24 7.88 9.30
CA GLY A 22 -7.36 6.42 9.43
C GLY A 22 -7.59 5.97 10.86
N THR A 23 -8.01 4.71 11.01
CA THR A 23 -8.13 4.03 12.31
C THR A 23 -6.82 3.34 12.71
N GLU A 24 -5.87 3.25 11.78
CA GLU A 24 -4.57 2.63 11.98
C GLU A 24 -3.63 3.49 12.82
N SER A 25 -2.61 2.84 13.38
CA SER A 25 -1.58 3.52 14.16
C SER A 25 -0.81 4.54 13.31
N SER A 26 -0.29 5.58 13.98
CA SER A 26 0.44 6.62 13.27
C SER A 26 1.72 6.14 12.59
N SER A 27 2.37 5.15 13.20
CA SER A 27 3.56 4.51 12.64
C SER A 27 3.22 3.70 11.39
N HIS A 28 2.07 3.00 11.38
CA HIS A 28 1.65 2.24 10.21
C HIS A 28 1.37 3.17 9.01
N ILE A 29 0.65 4.27 9.22
CA ILE A 29 0.36 5.24 8.14
C ILE A 29 1.66 5.86 7.59
N ARG A 30 2.62 6.21 8.44
CA ARG A 30 3.94 6.71 8.01
C ARG A 30 4.71 5.67 7.20
N LEU A 31 4.68 4.41 7.62
CA LEU A 31 5.33 3.32 6.91
C LEU A 31 4.72 3.15 5.50
N VAL A 32 3.39 3.13 5.40
CA VAL A 32 2.69 3.04 4.11
C VAL A 32 3.07 4.21 3.20
N ALA A 33 3.11 5.45 3.73
CA ALA A 33 3.52 6.61 2.96
C ALA A 33 4.97 6.51 2.45
N SER A 34 5.89 6.04 3.29
CA SER A 34 7.30 5.82 2.90
C SER A 34 7.42 4.81 1.76
N ILE A 35 6.69 3.69 1.85
CA ILE A 35 6.72 2.64 0.81
C ILE A 35 6.19 3.19 -0.53
N VAL A 36 5.13 4.00 -0.48
CA VAL A 36 4.58 4.63 -1.69
C VAL A 36 5.58 5.62 -2.30
N ASP A 37 6.22 6.45 -1.48
CA ASP A 37 7.26 7.40 -1.92
C ASP A 37 8.42 6.67 -2.61
N ASP A 38 8.94 5.61 -1.99
CA ASP A 38 10.02 4.79 -2.55
C ASP A 38 9.63 4.16 -3.89
N LYS A 39 8.41 3.61 -3.99
CA LYS A 39 7.90 3.01 -5.24
C LYS A 39 7.73 4.04 -6.35
N MET A 40 7.23 5.25 -6.01
CA MET A 40 7.13 6.35 -6.97
C MET A 40 8.51 6.77 -7.48
N ARG A 41 9.51 6.89 -6.60
CA ARG A 41 10.90 7.21 -6.99
C ARG A 41 11.51 6.13 -7.86
N GLU A 42 11.29 4.86 -7.55
CA GLU A 42 11.79 3.74 -8.35
C GLU A 42 11.22 3.77 -9.78
N ILE A 43 9.90 3.96 -9.91
CA ILE A 43 9.23 4.02 -11.21
C ILE A 43 9.67 5.27 -11.99
N SER A 44 9.82 6.41 -11.31
CA SER A 44 10.31 7.64 -11.92
C SER A 44 11.75 7.51 -12.42
N ALA A 45 12.62 6.79 -11.70
CA ALA A 45 14.00 6.58 -12.11
C ALA A 45 14.09 5.81 -13.43
N LYS A 46 13.14 4.90 -13.68
CA LYS A 46 13.05 4.14 -14.94
C LYS A 46 12.31 4.90 -16.05
N ASN A 47 11.48 5.89 -15.70
CA ASN A 47 10.62 6.63 -16.63
C ASN A 47 10.63 8.14 -16.30
N PRO A 48 11.73 8.87 -16.58
CA PRO A 48 11.92 10.25 -16.12
C PRO A 48 11.01 11.28 -16.80
N THR A 49 10.38 10.95 -17.93
CA THR A 49 9.48 11.84 -18.68
C THR A 49 8.01 11.70 -18.29
N LEU A 50 7.70 10.86 -17.29
CA LEU A 50 6.32 10.59 -16.88
C LEU A 50 5.77 11.71 -15.99
N ASP A 51 4.56 12.19 -16.30
CA ASP A 51 3.86 13.15 -15.45
C ASP A 51 3.57 12.57 -14.06
N ILE A 52 3.60 13.41 -13.02
CA ILE A 52 3.44 13.01 -11.62
C ILE A 52 2.09 12.30 -11.39
N ASN A 53 1.01 12.74 -12.04
CA ASN A 53 -0.29 12.08 -11.90
C ASN A 53 -0.28 10.68 -12.50
N LYS A 54 0.34 10.52 -13.68
CA LYS A 54 0.49 9.21 -14.33
C LYS A 54 1.39 8.29 -13.52
N LEU A 55 2.45 8.83 -12.92
CA LEU A 55 3.33 8.11 -12.01
C LEU A 55 2.58 7.60 -10.78
N ALA A 56 1.77 8.46 -10.14
CA ALA A 56 0.96 8.08 -8.99
C ALA A 56 -0.04 6.97 -9.33
N VAL A 57 -0.75 7.09 -10.45
CA VAL A 57 -1.69 6.05 -10.92
C VAL A 57 -0.96 4.75 -11.23
N LEU A 58 0.19 4.80 -11.92
CA LEU A 58 0.98 3.61 -12.24
C LEU A 58 1.50 2.92 -10.97
N THR A 59 1.89 3.70 -9.97
CA THR A 59 2.31 3.20 -8.66
C THR A 59 1.14 2.49 -7.96
N ALA A 60 -0.05 3.09 -7.95
CA ALA A 60 -1.24 2.48 -7.36
C ALA A 60 -1.61 1.16 -8.06
N VAL A 61 -1.58 1.12 -9.40
CA VAL A 61 -1.83 -0.10 -10.19
C VAL A 61 -0.82 -1.19 -9.85
N ASN A 62 0.47 -0.84 -9.73
CA ASN A 62 1.53 -1.78 -9.40
C ASN A 62 1.34 -2.38 -8.00
N VAL A 63 1.06 -1.54 -6.99
CA VAL A 63 0.82 -1.98 -5.61
C VAL A 63 -0.41 -2.87 -5.50
N VAL A 64 -1.51 -2.51 -6.18
CA VAL A 64 -2.74 -3.33 -6.18
C VAL A 64 -2.50 -4.68 -6.84
N HIS A 65 -1.71 -4.73 -7.92
CA HIS A 65 -1.33 -5.99 -8.56
C HIS A 65 -0.52 -6.89 -7.64
N GLU A 66 0.47 -6.34 -6.93
CA GLU A 66 1.26 -7.07 -5.94
C GLU A 66 0.38 -7.59 -4.79
N TYR A 67 -0.57 -6.78 -4.32
CA TYR A 67 -1.55 -7.17 -3.31
C TYR A 67 -2.44 -8.34 -3.77
N ILE A 68 -2.95 -8.28 -5.00
CA ILE A 68 -3.80 -9.36 -5.55
C ILE A 68 -3.02 -10.66 -5.60
N LYS A 69 -1.79 -10.65 -6.12
CA LYS A 69 -0.93 -11.85 -6.14
C LYS A 69 -0.67 -12.41 -4.75
N LEU A 70 -0.33 -11.53 -3.79
CA LEU A 70 -0.09 -11.94 -2.41
C LEU A 70 -1.34 -12.58 -1.79
N LYS A 71 -2.52 -12.04 -2.07
CA LYS A 71 -3.78 -12.60 -1.61
C LYS A 71 -4.06 -13.97 -2.22
N GLU A 72 -3.83 -14.14 -3.52
CA GLU A 72 -3.98 -15.43 -4.20
C GLU A 72 -3.05 -16.51 -3.62
N ASP A 73 -1.80 -16.15 -3.35
CA ASP A 73 -0.82 -17.06 -2.74
C ASP A 73 -1.20 -17.40 -1.29
N TYR A 74 -1.70 -16.42 -0.53
CA TYR A 74 -2.20 -16.64 0.82
C TYR A 74 -3.41 -17.58 0.85
N ASP A 75 -4.39 -17.36 -0.04
CA ASP A 75 -5.57 -18.22 -0.15
C ASP A 75 -5.19 -19.65 -0.57
N ARG A 76 -4.21 -19.80 -1.47
CA ARG A 76 -3.67 -21.11 -1.87
C ARG A 76 -3.03 -21.83 -0.69
N LEU A 77 -2.23 -21.12 0.11
CA LEU A 77 -1.58 -21.69 1.29
C LEU A 77 -2.61 -22.12 2.34
N LEU A 78 -3.63 -21.29 2.59
CA LEU A 78 -4.73 -21.66 3.50
C LEU A 78 -5.49 -22.90 3.02
N GLN A 79 -5.69 -23.07 1.71
CA GLN A 79 -6.31 -24.28 1.16
C GLN A 79 -5.44 -25.52 1.35
N GLN A 80 -4.12 -25.41 1.19
CA GLN A 80 -3.19 -26.52 1.43
C GLN A 80 -3.20 -26.95 2.91
N MET A 81 -3.11 -25.99 3.83
CA MET A 81 -3.16 -26.27 5.27
C MET A 81 -4.48 -26.89 5.73
N LYS A 82 -5.60 -26.56 5.08
CA LYS A 82 -6.89 -27.22 5.36
C LYS A 82 -6.88 -28.68 4.89
N LYS A 83 -6.40 -28.93 3.68
CA LYS A 83 -6.30 -30.31 3.15
C LYS A 83 -5.41 -31.21 4.01
N GLU A 84 -4.25 -30.71 4.46
CA GLU A 84 -3.35 -31.47 5.35
C GLU A 84 -3.92 -31.73 6.75
N LYS A 85 -4.95 -30.98 7.17
CA LYS A 85 -5.59 -31.13 8.49
C LYS A 85 -6.83 -32.02 8.44
N ASP A 86 -7.40 -32.20 7.25
CA ASP A 86 -8.55 -33.07 6.99
C ASP A 86 -8.11 -34.49 6.55
N GLU A 87 -6.83 -34.68 6.21
CA GLU A 87 -6.13 -35.98 6.06
C GLU A 87 -5.52 -36.47 7.38
#